data_AF-A0A958HV36-F1
#
_entry.id   AF-A0A958HV36-F1
#
_cell.length_a   1.000
_cell.length_b   1.000
_cell.length_c   1.000
_cell.angle_alpha   90.00
_cell.angle_beta   90.00
_cell.angle_gamma   90.00
#
_symmetry.space_group_name_H-M   'P 1'
#
loop_
_entity.id
_entity.type
_entity.pdbx_description
1 polymer ?
#
loop_
_entity_poly.entity_id
_entity_poly.type
_entity_poly.pdbx_seq_one_letter_code
_entity_poly.pdbx_strand_id
1 'polypeptide(L)'
;MDRKRLFLIDGSALYYRSYFAFIRNPLINSRGENTSAVFGFALYLMKIVFEEKPDYLGVVFDTKAPTFRHEMYEPYKATREKMPEEMAAQFP
;
A
#
# COMPACT_ATOMS: atom_id res chain seq x y z
N MET A 1 -18.76 13.49 -25.61
CA MET A 1 -19.06 12.80 -24.34
C MET A 1 -17.79 12.78 -23.53
N ASP A 2 -17.80 13.36 -22.34
CA ASP A 2 -16.63 13.35 -21.46
C ASP A 2 -16.31 11.91 -21.03
N ARG A 3 -15.07 11.46 -21.17
CA ARG A 3 -14.68 10.08 -20.86
C ARG A 3 -14.42 9.97 -19.37
N LYS A 4 -15.25 9.17 -18.69
CA LYS A 4 -15.06 8.85 -17.28
C LYS A 4 -13.71 8.16 -17.05
N ARG A 5 -12.98 8.57 -16.02
CA ARG A 5 -11.65 8.04 -15.64
C ARG A 5 -11.74 7.16 -14.39
N LEU A 6 -11.25 5.92 -14.50
CA LEU A 6 -11.08 5.00 -13.38
C LEU A 6 -9.59 4.87 -13.03
N PHE A 7 -9.28 5.02 -11.75
CA PHE A 7 -7.96 4.82 -11.18
C PHE A 7 -7.96 3.55 -10.32
N LEU A 8 -7.02 2.65 -10.58
CA LEU A 8 -6.80 1.45 -9.77
C LEU A 8 -5.40 1.49 -9.19
N ILE A 9 -5.31 1.43 -7.87
CA ILE A 9 -4.07 1.57 -7.11
C ILE A 9 -3.73 0.22 -6.49
N ASP A 10 -2.49 -0.23 -6.69
CA ASP A 10 -1.91 -1.31 -5.89
C ASP A 10 -1.60 -0.76 -4.49
N GLY A 11 -2.50 -1.09 -3.54
CA GLY A 11 -2.42 -0.65 -2.16
C GLY A 11 -1.27 -1.27 -1.41
N SER A 12 -0.88 -2.50 -1.73
CA SER A 12 0.20 -3.22 -1.04
C SER A 12 1.55 -2.60 -1.37
N ALA A 13 1.80 -2.34 -2.67
CA ALA A 13 3.01 -1.66 -3.12
C ALA A 13 3.07 -0.20 -2.63
N LEU A 14 1.94 0.51 -2.64
CA LEU A 14 1.89 1.88 -2.15
C LEU A 14 2.20 1.94 -0.65
N TYR A 15 1.55 1.09 0.15
CA TYR A 15 1.74 1.04 1.60
C TYR A 15 3.20 0.69 1.97
N TYR A 16 3.84 -0.24 1.25
CA TYR A 16 5.26 -0.54 1.38
C TYR A 16 6.12 0.70 1.10
N ARG A 17 5.94 1.35 -0.06
CA ARG A 17 6.70 2.57 -0.39
C ARG A 17 6.50 3.68 0.65
N SER A 18 5.28 3.84 1.16
CA SER A 18 4.96 4.82 2.20
C SER A 18 5.72 4.54 3.50
N TYR A 19 5.83 3.28 3.94
CA TYR A 19 6.65 2.92 5.10
C TYR A 19 8.12 3.35 4.93
N PHE A 20 8.74 2.96 3.82
CA PHE A 20 10.17 3.24 3.58
C PHE A 20 10.47 4.73 3.35
N ALA A 21 9.51 5.51 2.86
CA ALA A 21 9.68 6.96 2.71
C ALA A 21 9.96 7.68 4.04
N PHE A 22 9.46 7.13 5.15
CA PHE A 22 9.61 7.71 6.49
C PHE A 22 10.50 6.88 7.42
N ILE A 23 11.19 5.83 6.92
CA ILE A 23 11.98 4.92 7.78
C ILE A 23 13.08 5.63 8.58
N ARG A 24 13.63 6.74 8.06
CA ARG A 24 14.65 7.54 8.75
C ARG A 24 14.08 8.47 9.83
N ASN A 25 12.81 8.85 9.71
CA ASN A 25 12.10 9.74 10.62
C ASN A 25 10.66 9.22 10.78
N PRO A 26 10.47 8.12 11.54
CA PRO A 26 9.17 7.50 11.64
C PRO A 26 8.17 8.40 12.37
N LEU A 27 6.93 8.41 11.89
CA LEU A 27 5.84 9.11 12.53
C LEU A 27 5.28 8.22 13.63
N ILE A 28 5.38 8.66 14.88
CA ILE A 28 4.91 7.91 16.05
C ILE A 28 3.76 8.68 16.70
N ASN A 29 2.65 8.00 17.00
CA ASN A 29 1.51 8.61 17.71
C ASN A 29 1.71 8.61 19.24
N SER A 30 0.76 9.19 19.98
CA SER A 30 0.83 9.27 21.44
C SER A 30 0.80 7.91 22.17
N ARG A 31 0.49 6.81 21.47
CA ARG A 31 0.53 5.44 22.00
C ARG A 31 1.83 4.71 21.67
N GLY A 32 2.76 5.35 20.97
CA GLY A 32 4.02 4.72 20.55
C GLY A 32 3.92 3.91 19.26
N GLU A 33 2.81 4.00 18.51
CA GLU A 33 2.61 3.23 17.27
C GLU A 33 3.18 3.98 16.06
N ASN A 34 3.87 3.27 15.17
CA ASN A 34 4.49 3.81 13.96
C ASN A 34 3.47 4.02 12.84
N THR A 35 2.92 5.22 12.67
CA THR A 35 1.86 5.55 11.70
C THR A 35 2.38 5.98 10.32
N SER A 36 3.68 5.84 10.07
CA SER A 36 4.35 6.29 8.85
C SER A 36 3.70 5.79 7.55
N ALA A 37 3.40 4.50 7.50
CA ALA A 37 2.88 3.86 6.30
C ALA A 37 1.45 4.32 6.00
N VAL A 38 0.58 4.36 7.02
CA VAL A 38 -0.80 4.84 6.92
C VAL A 38 -0.83 6.32 6.51
N PHE A 39 0.02 7.15 7.13
CA PHE A 39 0.11 8.57 6.81
C PHE A 39 0.54 8.80 5.36
N GLY A 40 1.63 8.17 4.92
CA GLY A 40 2.12 8.31 3.56
C GLY A 40 1.13 7.78 2.51
N PHE A 41 0.43 6.68 2.84
CA PHE A 41 -0.60 6.11 1.99
C PHE A 41 -1.78 7.08 1.80
N ALA A 42 -2.29 7.63 2.90
CA ALA A 42 -3.39 8.60 2.88
C ALA A 42 -3.00 9.89 2.13
N LEU A 43 -1.79 10.41 2.36
CA LEU A 43 -1.28 11.59 1.68
C LEU A 43 -1.24 11.39 0.16
N TYR A 44 -0.78 10.22 -0.30
CA TYR A 44 -0.73 9.91 -1.73
C TYR A 44 -2.12 9.76 -2.35
N LEU A 45 -3.05 9.11 -1.65
CA LEU A 45 -4.44 9.02 -2.12
C LEU A 45 -5.08 10.40 -2.24
N MET A 46 -4.91 11.26 -1.23
CA MET A 46 -5.43 12.63 -1.26
C MET A 46 -4.84 13.41 -2.42
N LYS A 47 -3.53 13.27 -2.68
CA LYS A 47 -2.88 13.88 -3.84
C LYS A 47 -3.55 13.48 -5.16
N ILE A 48 -3.82 12.19 -5.37
CA ILE A 48 -4.52 11.71 -6.58
C ILE A 48 -5.92 12.32 -6.67
N VAL A 49 -6.69 12.31 -5.58
CA VAL A 49 -8.05 12.84 -5.58
C VAL A 49 -8.07 14.32 -5.94
N PHE A 50 -7.15 15.13 -5.41
CA PHE A 50 -7.11 16.57 -5.66
C PHE A 50 -6.53 16.96 -7.01
N GLU A 51 -5.44 16.31 -7.43
CA GLU A 51 -4.73 16.66 -8.68
C GLU A 51 -5.41 16.04 -9.91
N GLU A 52 -5.79 14.77 -9.83
CA GLU A 52 -6.28 14.03 -10.99
C GLU A 52 -7.80 14.05 -11.13
N LYS A 53 -8.52 14.33 -10.04
CA LYS A 53 -10.00 14.38 -9.99
C LYS A 53 -10.66 13.20 -10.72
N PRO A 54 -10.36 11.95 -10.33
CA PRO A 54 -10.90 10.77 -10.99
C PRO A 54 -12.41 10.67 -10.75
N ASP A 55 -13.14 10.12 -11.72
CA ASP A 55 -14.55 9.79 -11.52
C ASP A 55 -14.72 8.55 -10.62
N TYR A 56 -13.75 7.62 -10.69
CA TYR A 56 -13.73 6.41 -9.90
C TYR A 56 -12.32 6.11 -9.38
N LEU A 57 -12.21 5.68 -8.14
CA LEU A 57 -10.96 5.29 -7.48
C LEU A 57 -11.16 3.95 -6.77
N GLY A 58 -10.31 2.98 -7.07
CA GLY A 58 -10.25 1.70 -6.39
C GLY A 58 -8.84 1.42 -5.86
N VAL A 59 -8.75 0.91 -4.64
CA VAL A 59 -7.49 0.41 -4.08
C VAL A 59 -7.60 -1.11 -3.97
N VAL A 60 -6.58 -1.81 -4.45
CA VAL A 60 -6.53 -3.27 -4.47
C VAL A 60 -5.41 -3.73 -3.53
N PHE A 61 -5.73 -4.64 -2.62
CA PHE A 61 -4.77 -5.26 -1.71
C PHE A 61 -4.54 -6.71 -2.10
N ASP A 62 -3.30 -7.18 -1.96
CA ASP A 62 -2.95 -8.58 -2.17
C ASP A 62 -3.59 -9.42 -1.05
N THR A 63 -4.29 -10.50 -1.42
CA THR A 63 -4.80 -11.45 -0.43
C THR A 63 -3.66 -12.37 0.05
N LYS A 64 -3.72 -12.76 1.32
CA LYS A 64 -2.82 -13.79 1.90
C LYS A 64 -3.13 -15.21 1.38
N ALA A 65 -4.25 -15.38 0.67
CA ALA A 65 -4.67 -16.67 0.15
C ALA A 65 -3.72 -17.14 -0.96
N PRO A 66 -3.30 -18.42 -0.96
CA PRO A 66 -2.50 -18.96 -2.05
C PRO A 66 -3.30 -18.86 -3.34
N THR A 67 -2.84 -18.00 -4.24
CA THR A 67 -3.34 -17.98 -5.62
C THR A 67 -2.71 -19.16 -6.36
N PHE A 68 -3.39 -19.68 -7.39
CA PHE A 68 -2.94 -20.77 -8.28
C PHE A 68 -1.49 -20.62 -8.80
N ARG A 69 -0.94 -19.40 -8.77
CA ARG A 69 0.46 -19.08 -9.10
C ARG A 69 1.50 -19.55 -8.08
N HIS A 70 1.11 -19.82 -6.82
CA HIS A 70 2.01 -20.37 -5.80
C HIS A 70 2.26 -21.88 -6.00
N GLU A 71 1.29 -22.61 -6.55
CA GLU A 71 1.42 -24.05 -6.85
C GLU A 71 2.28 -24.33 -8.09
N MET A 72 2.37 -23.37 -9.01
CA MET A 72 3.06 -23.54 -10.29
C MET A 72 4.55 -23.12 -10.26
N TYR A 73 5.00 -22.38 -9.23
CA TYR A 73 6.38 -21.88 -9.14
C TYR A 73 6.78 -21.61 -7.68
N GLU A 74 7.41 -22.60 -7.04
CA GLU A 74 7.95 -22.52 -5.66
C GLU A 74 8.86 -21.30 -5.37
N PRO A 75 9.71 -20.81 -6.31
CA PRO A 75 10.53 -19.62 -6.09
C PRO A 75 9.75 -18.30 -6.14
N TYR A 76 8.45 -18.31 -6.44
CA TYR A 76 7.66 -17.09 -6.56
C TYR A 76 7.53 -16.42 -5.19
N LYS A 77 8.16 -15.23 -5.04
CA LYS A 77 8.32 -14.43 -3.81
C LYS A 77 9.43 -14.86 -2.85
N ALA A 78 10.30 -15.81 -3.19
CA ALA A 78 11.40 -16.25 -2.31
C ALA A 78 12.41 -15.14 -1.95
N THR A 79 12.53 -14.10 -2.78
CA THR A 79 13.42 -12.94 -2.55
C THR A 79 12.70 -11.70 -1.99
N ARG A 80 11.39 -11.77 -1.71
CA ARG A 80 10.72 -10.67 -1.00
C ARG A 80 11.16 -10.71 0.45
N GLU A 81 11.86 -9.66 0.90
CA GLU A 81 12.06 -9.43 2.32
C GLU A 81 10.71 -9.46 3.03
N LYS A 82 10.65 -10.14 4.19
CA LYS A 82 9.43 -10.17 5.00
C LYS A 82 9.04 -8.74 5.33
N MET A 83 7.76 -8.42 5.13
CA MET A 83 7.19 -7.17 5.58
C MET A 83 7.53 -6.99 7.07
N PRO A 84 8.15 -5.85 7.48
CA PRO A 84 8.48 -5.61 8.88
C PRO A 84 7.25 -5.79 9.78
N GLU A 85 7.42 -6.37 10.97
CA GLU A 85 6.29 -6.64 11.88
C GLU A 85 5.48 -5.39 12.22
N GLU A 86 6.17 -4.25 12.42
CA GLU A 86 5.54 -2.95 12.63
C GLU A 86 4.65 -2.51 11.47
N MET A 87 5.04 -2.84 10.24
CA MET A 87 4.27 -2.55 9.03
C MET A 87 3.07 -3.49 8.90
N ALA A 88 3.24 -4.76 9.26
CA ALA A 88 2.18 -5.76 9.22
C ALA A 88 1.04 -5.45 10.20
N ALA A 89 1.34 -4.90 11.38
CA ALA A 89 0.34 -4.55 12.40
C ALA A 89 -0.63 -3.45 11.96
N GLN A 90 -0.27 -2.66 10.94
CA GLN A 90 -1.08 -1.54 10.44
C GLN A 90 -1.53 -1.72 8.99
N PHE A 91 -1.24 -2.88 8.39
CA PHE A 91 -1.70 -3.18 7.04
C PHE A 91 -3.24 -3.23 7.02
N PRO A 92 -3.90 -2.55 6.06
CA PRO A 92 -5.36 -2.53 5.94
C PRO A 92 -6.01 -3.90 5.70
#